data_AF-A0A257RGY5-F1
#
_entry.id   AF-A0A257RGY5-F1
#
_cell.length_a   1.000
_cell.length_b   1.000
_cell.length_c   1.000
_cell.angle_alpha   90.00
_cell.angle_beta   90.00
_cell.angle_gamma   90.00
#
_symmetry.space_group_name_H-M   'P 1'
#
loop_
_entity.id
_entity.type
_entity.pdbx_description
1 polymer ?
#
loop_
_entity_poly.entity_id
_entity_poly.type
_entity_poly.pdbx_seq_one_letter_code
_entity_poly.pdbx_strand_id
1 'polypeptide(L)'
;MTYDPYTEEVPFAEDPHALAARDLESELREVIELIASAKQMPLSNSALIPRDEVLGRLEDALRVLPEEIREARWALRDREELMAAEMAKAQQLMDQVRAEAARMVDRTEIVRQSRLKADQIVADARAEARQLINQAEDFIDAKLGGFEIVLERLMKTAHSGRERLSAQVAPPSVTSADAPLEDFLAPAPEPPAPQGGGDDSFFDQDAF
;
A
#
# COMPACT_ATOMS: atom_id res chain seq x y z
N MET A 1 2.31 -24.28 12.55
CA MET A 1 1.00 -24.62 13.12
C MET A 1 0.01 -23.67 12.48
N THR A 2 -0.59 -24.07 11.37
CA THR A 2 -1.63 -23.28 10.68
C THR A 2 -2.89 -23.38 11.52
N TYR A 3 -3.30 -22.27 12.11
CA TYR A 3 -4.60 -22.16 12.75
C TYR A 3 -5.65 -22.15 11.63
N ASP A 4 -6.39 -23.24 11.50
CA ASP A 4 -7.54 -23.34 10.62
C ASP A 4 -8.81 -23.03 11.45
N PRO A 5 -9.35 -21.80 11.36
CA PRO A 5 -10.51 -21.39 12.15
C PRO A 5 -11.82 -22.05 11.73
N TYR A 6 -11.81 -22.94 10.73
CA TYR A 6 -13.02 -23.57 10.21
C TYR A 6 -13.18 -25.06 10.61
N THR A 7 -12.25 -25.62 11.38
CA THR A 7 -12.32 -27.04 11.85
C THR A 7 -12.94 -27.21 13.24
N GLU A 8 -13.48 -26.14 13.85
CA GLU A 8 -14.38 -26.31 14.99
C GLU A 8 -15.74 -26.73 14.44
N GLU A 9 -16.00 -28.04 14.43
CA GLU A 9 -17.36 -28.57 14.38
C GLU A 9 -18.10 -28.01 15.60
N VAL A 10 -18.78 -26.88 15.42
CA VAL A 10 -19.69 -26.33 16.42
C VAL A 10 -20.72 -27.43 16.64
N PRO A 11 -20.81 -28.05 17.83
CA PRO A 11 -21.83 -29.03 18.10
C PRO A 11 -23.15 -28.31 17.87
N PHE A 12 -23.94 -28.76 16.89
CA PHE A 12 -25.32 -28.32 16.78
C PHE A 12 -25.96 -28.69 18.10
N ALA A 13 -26.15 -27.70 18.98
CA ALA A 13 -26.88 -27.90 20.22
C ALA A 13 -28.21 -28.52 19.81
N GLU A 14 -28.45 -29.77 20.24
CA GLU A 14 -29.71 -30.43 19.99
C GLU A 14 -30.80 -29.53 20.55
N ASP A 15 -31.70 -29.08 19.67
CA ASP A 15 -32.74 -28.12 20.02
C ASP A 15 -33.64 -28.77 21.07
N PRO A 16 -33.61 -28.32 22.34
CA PRO A 16 -34.37 -28.96 23.42
C PRO A 16 -35.88 -28.95 23.13
N HIS A 17 -36.34 -28.02 22.28
CA HIS A 17 -37.73 -27.90 21.86
C HIS A 17 -38.13 -28.96 20.80
N ALA A 18 -37.17 -29.60 20.13
CA ALA A 18 -37.45 -30.70 19.21
C ALA A 18 -37.96 -31.97 19.92
N LEU A 19 -37.72 -32.10 21.23
CA LEU A 19 -38.23 -33.19 22.05
C LEU A 19 -39.71 -33.00 22.43
N ALA A 20 -40.11 -31.77 22.79
CA ALA A 20 -41.48 -31.46 23.20
C ALA A 20 -42.48 -31.57 22.04
N ALA A 21 -42.09 -31.10 20.84
CA ALA A 21 -42.89 -31.26 19.63
C ALA A 21 -43.10 -32.75 19.24
N ARG A 22 -42.13 -33.62 19.54
CA ARG A 22 -42.25 -35.08 19.32
C ARG A 22 -43.24 -35.72 20.27
N ASP A 23 -43.41 -35.17 21.48
CA ASP A 23 -44.34 -35.71 22.48
C ASP A 23 -45.81 -35.43 22.07
N LEU A 24 -46.13 -34.20 21.65
CA LEU A 24 -47.46 -33.87 21.15
C LEU A 24 -47.81 -34.64 19.86
N GLU A 25 -46.84 -34.79 18.95
CA GLU A 25 -47.02 -35.58 17.74
C GLU A 25 -47.32 -37.05 18.06
N SER A 26 -46.63 -37.62 19.06
CA SER A 26 -46.82 -39.01 19.47
C SER A 26 -48.20 -39.23 20.09
N GLU A 27 -48.66 -38.35 20.97
CA GLU A 27 -50.00 -38.41 21.57
C GLU A 27 -51.11 -38.36 20.51
N LEU A 28 -50.99 -37.47 19.52
CA LEU A 28 -51.96 -37.38 18.42
C LEU A 28 -51.94 -38.63 17.53
N ARG A 29 -50.76 -39.19 17.25
CA ARG A 29 -50.63 -40.47 16.51
C ARG A 29 -51.25 -41.63 17.26
N GLU A 30 -51.08 -41.70 18.57
CA GLU A 30 -51.70 -42.74 19.41
C GLU A 30 -53.24 -42.66 19.36
N VAL A 31 -53.81 -41.45 19.40
CA VAL A 31 -55.25 -41.26 19.22
C VAL A 31 -55.72 -41.68 17.83
N ILE A 32 -54.97 -41.36 16.78
CA ILE A 32 -55.26 -41.80 15.41
C ILE A 32 -55.26 -43.33 15.31
N GLU A 33 -54.26 -43.99 15.91
CA GLU A 33 -54.14 -45.45 15.91
C GLU A 33 -55.26 -46.13 16.70
N LEU A 34 -55.66 -45.54 17.84
CA LEU A 34 -56.79 -46.02 18.64
C LEU A 34 -58.11 -45.97 17.83
N ILE A 35 -58.30 -44.92 17.03
CA ILE A 35 -59.48 -44.78 16.15
C ILE A 35 -59.37 -45.76 14.97
N ALA A 36 -58.18 -45.92 14.38
CA ALA A 36 -57.95 -46.79 13.23
C ALA A 36 -58.13 -48.28 13.55
N SER A 37 -57.78 -48.70 14.76
CA SER A 37 -57.89 -50.09 15.24
C SER A 37 -59.24 -50.44 15.87
N ALA A 38 -60.18 -49.49 15.92
CA ALA A 38 -61.47 -49.66 16.58
C ALA A 38 -62.35 -50.72 15.90
N LYS A 39 -63.09 -51.49 16.71
CA LYS A 39 -63.92 -52.60 16.23
C LYS A 39 -65.13 -52.09 15.44
N GLN A 40 -65.23 -52.44 14.16
CA GLN A 40 -66.40 -52.11 13.33
C GLN A 40 -67.66 -52.90 13.70
N MET A 41 -68.81 -52.25 13.58
CA MET A 41 -70.13 -52.86 13.76
C MET A 41 -70.62 -53.50 12.45
N PRO A 42 -71.22 -54.70 12.47
CA PRO A 42 -71.75 -55.33 11.27
C PRO A 42 -72.91 -54.51 10.69
N LEU A 43 -72.95 -54.41 9.35
CA LEU A 43 -73.97 -53.67 8.57
C LEU A 43 -73.94 -52.13 8.70
N SER A 44 -72.90 -51.54 9.31
CA SER A 44 -72.71 -50.09 9.39
C SER A 44 -71.23 -49.72 9.24
N ASN A 45 -70.94 -48.46 8.89
CA ASN A 45 -69.59 -47.90 8.85
C ASN A 45 -69.14 -47.33 10.22
N SER A 46 -69.86 -47.63 11.30
CA SER A 46 -69.55 -47.15 12.65
C SER A 46 -68.60 -48.09 13.39
N ALA A 47 -67.67 -47.54 14.17
CA ALA A 47 -66.74 -48.27 15.01
C ALA A 47 -67.01 -48.01 16.51
N LEU A 48 -66.80 -49.03 17.34
CA LEU A 48 -66.88 -48.93 18.79
C LEU A 48 -65.55 -48.39 19.33
N ILE A 49 -65.58 -47.18 19.86
CA ILE A 49 -64.39 -46.47 20.36
C ILE A 49 -64.59 -46.14 21.84
N PRO A 50 -63.59 -46.32 22.71
CA PRO A 50 -63.63 -45.83 24.09
C PRO A 50 -63.63 -44.30 24.10
N ARG A 51 -64.84 -43.72 24.13
CA ARG A 51 -65.09 -42.28 24.02
C ARG A 51 -64.28 -41.45 25.02
N ASP A 52 -64.26 -41.86 26.29
CA ASP A 52 -63.67 -41.08 27.37
C ASP A 52 -62.13 -41.05 27.29
N GLU A 53 -61.51 -42.10 26.77
CA GLU A 53 -60.07 -42.17 26.53
C GLU A 53 -59.63 -41.25 25.37
N VAL A 54 -60.37 -41.28 24.25
CA VAL A 54 -60.10 -40.39 23.10
C VAL A 54 -60.29 -38.92 23.47
N LEU A 55 -61.39 -38.60 24.16
CA LEU A 55 -61.65 -37.22 24.58
C LEU A 55 -60.60 -36.72 25.57
N GLY A 56 -60.21 -37.54 26.56
CA GLY A 56 -59.17 -37.18 27.52
C GLY A 56 -57.84 -36.83 26.84
N ARG A 57 -57.36 -37.70 25.94
CA ARG A 57 -56.11 -37.47 25.20
C ARG A 57 -56.17 -36.23 24.29
N LEU A 58 -57.29 -35.99 23.60
CA LEU A 58 -57.48 -34.80 22.78
C LEU A 58 -57.52 -33.51 23.61
N GLU A 59 -58.16 -33.55 24.78
CA GLU A 59 -58.19 -32.42 25.71
C GLU A 59 -56.81 -32.11 26.28
N ASP A 60 -56.03 -33.14 26.62
CA ASP A 60 -54.65 -32.98 27.09
C ASP A 60 -53.75 -32.41 25.98
N ALA A 61 -53.85 -32.93 24.75
CA ALA A 61 -53.17 -32.37 23.59
C ALA A 61 -53.55 -30.89 23.32
N LEU A 62 -54.84 -30.54 23.46
CA LEU A 62 -55.33 -29.16 23.32
C LEU A 62 -54.80 -28.22 24.40
N ARG A 63 -54.52 -28.72 25.61
CA ARG A 63 -53.93 -27.90 26.70
C ARG A 63 -52.46 -27.57 26.45
N VAL A 64 -51.70 -28.49 25.86
CA VAL A 64 -50.25 -28.35 25.65
C VAL A 64 -49.93 -27.57 24.36
N LEU A 65 -50.73 -27.74 23.31
CA LEU A 65 -50.51 -27.16 21.98
C LEU A 65 -50.25 -25.63 21.93
N PRO A 66 -50.92 -24.77 22.71
CA PRO A 66 -50.63 -23.34 22.72
C PRO A 66 -49.22 -22.98 23.20
N GLU A 67 -48.66 -23.77 24.12
CA GLU A 67 -47.29 -23.58 24.62
C GLU A 67 -46.29 -23.97 23.54
N GLU A 68 -46.42 -25.17 22.96
CA GLU A 68 -45.59 -25.64 21.84
C GLU A 68 -45.53 -24.63 20.68
N ILE A 69 -46.68 -24.07 20.28
CA ILE A 69 -46.71 -23.06 19.21
C ILE A 69 -46.03 -21.75 19.64
N ARG A 70 -46.06 -21.39 20.92
CA ARG A 70 -45.36 -20.19 21.42
C ARG A 70 -43.85 -20.42 21.41
N GLU A 71 -43.40 -21.56 21.88
CA GLU A 71 -42.00 -21.97 21.88
C GLU A 71 -41.43 -22.07 20.48
N ALA A 72 -42.10 -22.78 19.56
CA ALA A 72 -41.69 -22.88 18.16
C ALA A 72 -41.56 -21.49 17.50
N ARG A 73 -42.49 -20.58 17.77
CA ARG A 73 -42.41 -19.20 17.26
C ARG A 73 -41.29 -18.40 17.91
N TRP A 74 -40.94 -18.68 19.17
CA TRP A 74 -39.81 -18.04 19.83
C TRP A 74 -38.48 -18.55 19.25
N ALA A 75 -38.32 -19.86 19.10
CA ALA A 75 -37.13 -20.46 18.49
C ALA A 75 -36.90 -19.97 17.05
N LEU A 76 -37.96 -19.80 16.25
CA LEU A 76 -37.87 -19.20 14.92
C LEU A 76 -37.36 -17.76 14.97
N ARG A 77 -37.87 -16.92 15.87
CA ARG A 77 -37.40 -15.54 16.03
C ARG A 77 -35.96 -15.48 16.53
N ASP A 78 -35.60 -16.29 17.52
CA ASP A 78 -34.24 -16.35 18.05
C ASP A 78 -33.23 -16.75 16.97
N ARG A 79 -33.58 -17.74 16.15
CA ARG A 79 -32.78 -18.13 14.98
C ARG A 79 -32.64 -16.99 13.97
N GLU A 80 -33.71 -16.27 13.66
CA GLU A 80 -33.67 -15.12 12.74
C GLU A 80 -32.76 -14.00 13.29
N GLU A 81 -32.84 -13.71 14.59
CA GLU A 81 -31.99 -12.73 15.27
C GLU A 81 -30.51 -13.15 15.25
N LEU A 82 -30.22 -14.42 15.54
CA LEU A 82 -28.86 -14.98 15.44
C LEU A 82 -28.31 -14.88 14.02
N MET A 83 -29.09 -15.27 13.02
CA MET A 83 -28.68 -15.19 11.61
C MET A 83 -28.42 -13.73 11.20
N ALA A 84 -29.26 -12.78 11.62
CA ALA A 84 -29.06 -11.37 11.35
C ALA A 84 -27.79 -10.83 12.02
N ALA A 85 -27.52 -11.22 13.27
CA ALA A 85 -26.30 -10.87 13.98
C ALA A 85 -25.04 -11.43 13.31
N GLU A 86 -25.08 -12.70 12.88
CA GLU A 86 -23.95 -13.32 12.16
C GLU A 86 -23.72 -12.69 10.79
N MET A 87 -24.79 -12.36 10.05
CA MET A 87 -24.67 -11.61 8.79
C MET A 87 -24.04 -10.23 8.99
N ALA A 88 -24.42 -9.52 10.05
CA ALA A 88 -23.84 -8.22 10.38
C ALA A 88 -22.34 -8.34 10.74
N LYS A 89 -21.96 -9.35 11.52
CA LYS A 89 -20.54 -9.64 11.84
C LYS A 89 -19.74 -9.98 10.59
N ALA A 90 -20.27 -10.84 9.72
CA ALA A 90 -19.64 -11.20 8.46
C ALA A 90 -19.42 -9.98 7.56
N GLN A 91 -20.43 -9.10 7.46
CA GLN A 91 -20.31 -7.85 6.69
C GLN A 91 -19.22 -6.94 7.28
N GLN A 92 -19.20 -6.75 8.60
CA GLN A 92 -18.15 -5.97 9.27
C GLN A 92 -16.75 -6.55 9.03
N LEU A 93 -16.60 -7.87 9.09
CA LEU A 93 -15.33 -8.53 8.81
C LEU A 93 -14.88 -8.30 7.36
N MET A 94 -15.80 -8.42 6.39
CA MET A 94 -15.51 -8.17 4.98
C MET A 94 -15.07 -6.73 4.73
N ASP A 95 -15.71 -5.77 5.39
CA ASP A 95 -15.34 -4.36 5.28
C ASP A 95 -13.96 -4.07 5.89
N GLN A 96 -13.62 -4.71 7.01
CA GLN A 96 -12.27 -4.64 7.59
C GLN A 96 -11.21 -5.23 6.65
N VAL A 97 -11.49 -6.40 6.06
CA VAL A 97 -10.57 -7.04 5.10
C VAL A 97 -10.36 -6.15 3.88
N ARG A 98 -11.42 -5.55 3.35
CA ARG A 98 -11.32 -4.61 2.22
C ARG A 98 -10.50 -3.38 2.57
N ALA A 99 -10.70 -2.79 3.75
CA ALA A 99 -9.94 -1.65 4.21
C ALA A 99 -8.44 -1.98 4.36
N GLU A 100 -8.10 -3.16 4.89
CA GLU A 100 -6.70 -3.58 5.01
C GLU A 100 -6.07 -3.87 3.64
N ALA A 101 -6.81 -4.48 2.73
CA ALA A 101 -6.34 -4.69 1.36
C ALA A 101 -6.03 -3.37 0.65
N ALA A 102 -6.88 -2.36 0.78
CA ALA A 102 -6.64 -1.02 0.25
C ALA A 102 -5.35 -0.41 0.83
N ARG A 103 -5.17 -0.47 2.17
CA ARG A 103 -3.96 0.02 2.83
C ARG A 103 -2.68 -0.68 2.36
N MET A 104 -2.74 -1.99 2.09
CA MET A 104 -1.59 -2.73 1.56
C MET A 104 -1.21 -2.28 0.15
N VAL A 105 -2.20 -2.09 -0.72
CA VAL A 105 -1.97 -1.59 -2.10
C VAL A 105 -1.37 -0.19 -2.06
N ASP A 106 -1.92 0.71 -1.25
CA ASP A 106 -1.41 2.07 -1.09
C ASP A 106 0.05 2.06 -0.61
N ARG A 107 0.37 1.22 0.38
CA ARG A 107 1.75 1.08 0.88
C ARG A 107 2.69 0.58 -0.22
N THR A 108 2.28 -0.40 -1.01
CA THR A 108 3.08 -0.92 -2.13
C THR A 108 3.29 0.15 -3.20
N GLU A 109 2.26 0.94 -3.51
CA GLU A 109 2.36 2.03 -4.49
C GLU A 109 3.30 3.14 -4.01
N ILE A 110 3.19 3.56 -2.74
CA ILE A 110 4.11 4.54 -2.13
C ILE A 110 5.56 4.03 -2.21
N VAL A 111 5.80 2.75 -1.89
CA VAL A 111 7.15 2.17 -1.97
C VAL A 111 7.64 2.14 -3.43
N ARG A 112 6.77 1.79 -4.39
CA ARG A 112 7.10 1.77 -5.82
C ARG A 112 7.49 3.16 -6.32
N GLN A 113 6.70 4.18 -6.00
CA GLN A 113 6.96 5.58 -6.34
C GLN A 113 8.24 6.09 -5.68
N SER A 114 8.46 5.75 -4.40
CA SER A 114 9.67 6.15 -3.68
C SER A 114 10.93 5.56 -4.33
N ARG A 115 10.89 4.30 -4.77
CA ARG A 115 11.99 3.66 -5.51
C ARG A 115 12.26 4.35 -6.84
N LEU A 116 11.22 4.62 -7.63
CA LEU A 116 11.37 5.36 -8.88
C LEU A 116 12.01 6.73 -8.67
N LYS A 117 11.57 7.47 -7.64
CA LYS A 117 12.14 8.77 -7.32
C LYS A 117 13.60 8.64 -6.85
N ALA A 118 13.93 7.64 -6.05
CA ALA A 118 15.30 7.37 -5.63
C ALA A 118 16.21 7.05 -6.83
N ASP A 119 15.74 6.20 -7.75
CA ASP A 119 16.49 5.86 -8.96
C ASP A 119 16.72 7.10 -9.84
N GLN A 120 15.71 7.96 -9.98
CA GLN A 120 15.84 9.24 -10.69
C GLN A 120 16.89 10.15 -10.03
N ILE A 121 16.83 10.33 -8.70
CA ILE A 121 17.81 11.13 -7.96
C ILE A 121 19.23 10.59 -8.16
N VAL A 122 19.41 9.27 -8.12
CA VAL A 122 20.72 8.64 -8.36
C VAL A 122 21.18 8.83 -9.80
N ALA A 123 20.27 8.75 -10.78
CA ALA A 123 20.59 9.00 -12.18
C ALA A 123 21.03 10.45 -12.41
N ASP A 124 20.28 11.41 -11.85
CA ASP A 124 20.57 12.84 -11.93
C ASP A 124 21.90 13.18 -11.26
N ALA A 125 22.12 12.70 -10.03
CA ALA A 125 23.38 12.90 -9.31
C ALA A 125 24.60 12.33 -10.08
N ARG A 126 24.44 11.17 -10.74
CA ARG A 126 25.49 10.61 -11.60
C ARG A 126 25.71 11.46 -12.85
N ALA A 127 24.66 12.01 -13.45
CA ALA A 127 24.77 12.89 -14.62
C ALA A 127 25.50 14.19 -14.25
N GLU A 128 25.11 14.82 -13.15
CA GLU A 128 25.75 16.01 -12.61
C GLU A 128 27.22 15.76 -12.26
N ALA A 129 27.52 14.64 -11.59
CA ALA A 129 28.91 14.28 -11.27
C ALA A 129 29.79 14.14 -12.52
N ARG A 130 29.28 13.52 -13.59
CA ARG A 130 30.00 13.43 -14.87
C ARG A 130 30.21 14.80 -15.50
N GLN A 131 29.18 15.65 -15.47
CA GLN A 131 29.28 17.02 -15.98
C GLN A 131 30.33 17.82 -15.21
N LEU A 132 30.37 17.73 -13.89
CA LEU A 132 31.37 18.39 -13.04
C LEU A 132 32.79 17.92 -13.34
N ILE A 133 32.98 16.61 -13.56
CA ILE A 133 34.29 16.06 -13.95
C ILE A 133 34.74 16.66 -15.29
N ASN A 134 33.89 16.64 -16.31
CA ASN A 134 34.23 17.21 -17.61
C ASN A 134 34.55 18.71 -17.51
N GLN A 135 33.74 19.47 -16.76
CA GLN A 135 34.00 20.90 -16.53
C GLN A 135 35.32 21.14 -15.78
N ALA A 136 35.68 20.26 -14.85
CA ALA A 136 36.95 20.36 -14.14
C ALA A 136 38.14 20.03 -15.06
N GLU A 137 38.01 19.02 -15.92
CA GLU A 137 39.02 18.68 -16.94
C GLU A 137 39.24 19.86 -17.90
N ASP A 138 38.16 20.41 -18.47
CA ASP A 138 38.21 21.58 -19.35
C ASP A 138 38.88 22.79 -18.67
N PHE A 139 38.55 23.01 -17.38
CA PHE A 139 39.15 24.09 -16.59
C PHE A 139 40.65 23.88 -16.36
N ILE A 140 41.06 22.64 -16.05
CA ILE A 140 42.47 22.29 -15.84
C ILE A 140 43.24 22.50 -17.14
N ASP A 141 42.74 22.02 -18.27
CA ASP A 141 43.38 22.18 -19.58
C ASP A 141 43.54 23.66 -19.95
N ALA A 142 42.51 24.48 -19.75
CA ALA A 142 42.59 25.92 -19.97
C ALA A 142 43.66 26.59 -19.10
N LYS A 143 43.78 26.20 -17.82
CA LYS A 143 44.81 26.73 -16.92
C LYS A 143 46.22 26.27 -17.30
N LEU A 144 46.39 25.00 -17.68
CA LEU A 144 47.67 24.46 -18.12
C LEU A 144 48.15 25.15 -19.41
N GLY A 145 47.26 25.33 -20.39
CA GLY A 145 47.59 26.08 -21.61
C GLY A 145 47.99 27.53 -21.31
N GLY A 146 47.30 28.18 -20.36
CA GLY A 146 47.69 29.52 -19.89
C GLY A 146 49.09 29.54 -19.25
N PHE A 147 49.43 28.54 -18.44
CA PHE A 147 50.76 28.44 -17.84
C PHE A 147 51.85 28.17 -18.88
N GLU A 148 51.59 27.36 -19.90
CA GLU A 148 52.52 27.10 -21.00
C GLU A 148 52.90 28.40 -21.72
N ILE A 149 51.91 29.23 -22.08
CA ILE A 149 52.13 30.53 -22.75
C ILE A 149 53.01 31.44 -21.89
N VAL A 150 52.75 31.50 -20.57
CA VAL A 150 53.52 32.33 -19.64
C VAL A 150 54.97 31.81 -19.54
N LEU A 151 55.17 30.50 -19.42
CA LEU A 151 56.49 29.89 -19.36
C LEU A 151 57.28 30.11 -20.65
N GLU A 152 56.65 30.01 -21.82
CA GLU A 152 57.29 30.30 -23.11
C GLU A 152 57.78 31.76 -23.18
N ARG A 153 56.93 32.71 -22.76
CA ARG A 153 57.30 34.13 -22.70
C ARG A 153 58.45 34.38 -21.72
N LEU A 154 58.45 33.71 -20.56
CA LEU A 154 59.54 33.80 -19.58
C LEU A 154 60.85 33.22 -20.13
N MET A 155 60.80 32.06 -20.80
CA MET A 155 61.95 31.44 -21.44
C MET A 155 62.55 32.32 -22.54
N LYS A 156 61.70 32.93 -23.39
CA LYS A 156 62.14 33.89 -24.40
C LYS A 156 62.82 35.10 -23.76
N THR A 157 62.23 35.63 -22.69
CA THR A 157 62.80 36.77 -21.95
C THR A 157 64.15 36.43 -21.32
N ALA A 158 64.28 35.23 -20.74
CA ALA A 158 65.54 34.74 -20.17
C ALA A 158 66.62 34.53 -21.24
N HIS A 159 66.26 34.00 -22.41
CA HIS A 159 67.18 33.86 -23.54
C HIS A 159 67.70 35.22 -24.00
N SER A 160 66.80 36.18 -24.24
CA SER A 160 67.18 37.55 -24.60
C SER A 160 68.04 38.22 -23.52
N GLY A 161 67.74 37.99 -22.23
CA GLY A 161 68.57 38.46 -21.12
C GLY A 161 69.99 37.88 -21.16
N ARG A 162 70.13 36.57 -21.44
CA ARG A 162 71.42 35.90 -21.60
C ARG A 162 72.21 36.38 -22.82
N GLU A 163 71.55 36.57 -23.97
CA GLU A 163 72.20 37.08 -25.17
C GLU A 163 72.77 38.49 -24.93
N ARG A 164 72.03 39.36 -24.23
CA ARG A 164 72.52 40.71 -23.85
C ARG A 164 73.75 40.64 -22.93
N LEU A 165 73.75 39.75 -21.94
CA LEU A 165 74.91 39.54 -21.06
C LEU A 165 76.10 38.94 -21.81
N SER A 166 75.85 37.97 -22.70
CA SER A 166 76.89 37.39 -23.56
C SER A 166 77.48 38.40 -24.54
N ALA A 167 76.65 39.30 -25.09
CA ALA A 167 77.11 40.40 -25.95
C ALA A 167 77.95 41.43 -25.19
N GLN A 168 77.69 41.64 -23.89
CA GLN A 168 78.52 42.49 -23.02
C GLN A 168 79.87 41.87 -22.63
N VAL A 169 80.06 40.56 -22.81
CA VAL A 169 81.36 39.87 -22.57
C VAL A 169 82.29 39.94 -23.79
N ALA A 170 81.83 40.43 -24.95
CA ALA A 170 82.68 40.90 -26.03
C ALA A 170 82.96 42.41 -25.85
N PRO A 171 84.19 42.92 -26.11
CA PRO A 171 84.61 44.25 -25.67
C PRO A 171 83.71 45.35 -26.23
N PRO A 172 83.41 46.41 -25.44
CA PRO A 172 82.26 47.23 -25.65
C PRO A 172 82.48 48.26 -26.76
N SER A 173 81.53 48.34 -27.68
CA SER A 173 81.16 49.62 -28.31
C SER A 173 79.74 49.96 -27.88
N VAL A 174 79.66 51.03 -27.09
CA VAL A 174 78.50 51.74 -26.57
C VAL A 174 77.37 51.92 -27.60
N THR A 175 76.13 51.55 -27.24
CA THR A 175 74.99 52.47 -27.38
C THR A 175 73.82 52.09 -26.46
N SER A 176 73.34 53.10 -25.75
CA SER A 176 72.17 53.15 -24.88
C SER A 176 70.86 52.95 -25.65
N ALA A 177 69.93 52.16 -25.08
CA ALA A 177 68.51 52.25 -25.40
C ALA A 177 67.68 51.92 -24.16
N ASP A 178 67.17 52.97 -23.51
CA ASP A 178 66.06 52.91 -22.57
C ASP A 178 64.81 52.37 -23.29
N ALA A 179 64.14 51.40 -22.68
CA ALA A 179 62.77 51.03 -23.03
C ALA A 179 61.95 50.89 -21.72
N PRO A 180 60.75 51.49 -21.60
CA PRO A 180 60.04 51.56 -20.32
C PRO A 180 59.44 50.21 -19.92
N LEU A 181 59.60 49.85 -18.65
CA LEU A 181 59.10 48.63 -18.01
C LEU A 181 57.68 48.81 -17.43
N GLU A 182 56.72 49.30 -18.22
CA GLU A 182 55.34 49.50 -17.70
C GLU A 182 54.25 48.58 -18.32
N ASP A 183 54.60 47.71 -19.26
CA ASP A 183 53.60 46.83 -19.94
C ASP A 183 53.49 45.41 -19.32
N PHE A 184 54.06 45.22 -18.13
CA PHE A 184 54.07 43.92 -17.43
C PHE A 184 52.99 43.77 -16.36
N LEU A 185 52.19 44.82 -16.12
CA LEU A 185 51.19 44.85 -15.05
C LEU A 185 49.75 45.03 -15.56
N ALA A 186 49.46 44.68 -16.81
CA ALA A 186 48.08 44.58 -17.27
C ALA A 186 47.44 43.30 -16.70
N PRO A 187 46.31 43.37 -15.98
CA PRO A 187 45.56 42.17 -15.60
C PRO A 187 45.08 41.44 -16.87
N ALA A 188 45.11 40.11 -16.83
CA ALA A 188 44.63 39.26 -17.91
C ALA A 188 43.16 39.60 -18.26
N PRO A 189 42.72 39.46 -19.53
CA PRO A 189 41.30 39.60 -19.86
C PRO A 189 40.49 38.56 -19.08
N GLU A 190 39.46 39.03 -18.38
CA GLU A 190 38.53 38.15 -17.65
C GLU A 190 37.85 37.18 -18.64
N PRO A 191 37.68 35.90 -18.25
CA PRO A 191 36.91 34.97 -19.06
C PRO A 191 35.47 35.47 -19.21
N PRO A 192 34.80 35.22 -20.36
CA PRO A 192 33.41 35.60 -20.52
C PRO A 192 32.57 34.96 -19.42
N ALA A 193 31.72 35.77 -18.78
CA ALA A 193 30.80 35.31 -17.75
C ALA A 193 30.00 34.10 -18.26
N PRO A 194 29.71 33.09 -17.41
CA PRO A 194 28.74 32.08 -17.77
C PRO A 194 27.43 32.80 -18.09
N GLN A 195 26.93 32.65 -19.31
CA GLN A 195 25.57 33.02 -19.64
C GLN A 195 24.66 32.09 -18.83
N GLY A 196 24.36 32.50 -17.60
CA GLY A 196 23.25 31.97 -16.84
C GLY A 196 21.99 32.30 -17.62
N GLY A 197 21.51 31.33 -18.38
CA GLY A 197 20.12 31.29 -18.80
C GLY A 197 19.27 31.18 -17.55
N GLY A 198 18.90 32.35 -17.01
CA GLY A 198 17.85 32.47 -16.04
C GLY A 198 16.53 32.22 -16.73
N ASP A 199 15.95 31.04 -16.48
CA ASP A 199 14.51 30.81 -16.53
C ASP A 199 14.08 30.26 -15.15
N ASP A 200 14.42 31.00 -14.09
CA ASP A 200 13.84 30.83 -12.75
C ASP A 200 12.56 31.70 -12.63
N SER A 201 11.57 31.41 -13.47
CA SER A 201 10.23 31.99 -13.35
C SER A 201 9.12 31.00 -13.72
N PHE A 202 9.16 29.79 -13.15
CA PHE A 202 8.07 28.81 -13.33
C PHE A 202 7.61 28.07 -12.06
N PHE A 203 7.77 28.64 -10.86
CA PHE A 203 7.18 28.01 -9.66
C PHE A 203 6.71 29.03 -8.63
N ASP A 204 5.62 29.74 -8.94
CA ASP A 204 4.69 30.24 -7.91
C ASP A 204 3.36 30.74 -8.52
N GLN A 205 2.44 29.82 -8.83
CA GLN A 205 1.00 30.10 -8.89
C GLN A 205 0.22 28.78 -8.96
N ASP A 206 -0.22 28.31 -7.79
CA ASP A 206 -1.57 27.79 -7.54
C ASP A 206 -1.60 27.04 -6.21
N ALA A 207 -1.79 27.81 -5.15
CA ALA A 207 -2.28 27.34 -3.87
C ALA A 207 -3.27 28.37 -3.32
N PHE A 208 -4.54 28.25 -3.74
CA PHE A 208 -5.75 28.58 -2.96
C PHE A 208 -6.96 27.86 -3.57
#